data_AF-A0A068YMF5-F1
#
_entry.id   AF-A0A068YMF5-F1
#
_cell.length_a   1.000
_cell.length_b   1.000
_cell.length_c   1.000
_cell.angle_alpha   90.00
_cell.angle_beta   90.00
_cell.angle_gamma   90.00
#
_symmetry.space_group_name_H-M   'P 1'
#
loop_
_entity.id
_entity.type
_entity.pdbx_description
1 polymer ?
#
loop_
_entity_poly.entity_id
_entity_poly.type
_entity_poly.pdbx_seq_one_letter_code
_entity_poly.pdbx_strand_id
1 'polypeptide(L)'
;MAATDGHAKNFWIFLERGGAFHMTPLQDVLSIWPVIGNGARRISPRHARLAMAQCSKNAYHHQYKISTRHWQAQAWQNGVPEAFEHTVALVQQVPEAL
;
A
#
# COMPACT_ATOMS: atom_id res chain seq x y z
N MET A 1 2.69 -4.17 -7.24
CA MET A 1 1.35 -3.80 -7.77
C MET A 1 1.16 -2.29 -7.68
N ALA A 2 0.33 -1.67 -8.52
CA ALA A 2 0.04 -0.23 -8.46
C ALA A 2 -1.41 0.00 -8.00
N ALA A 3 -1.74 -0.37 -6.77
CA ALA A 3 -3.08 -0.13 -6.22
C ALA A 3 -3.19 1.30 -5.69
N THR A 4 -4.19 2.06 -6.16
CA THR A 4 -4.37 3.48 -5.78
C THR A 4 -5.60 3.74 -4.94
N ASP A 5 -6.59 2.85 -4.97
CA ASP A 5 -7.91 3.06 -4.36
C ASP A 5 -8.06 2.36 -2.99
N GLY A 6 -6.97 2.21 -2.25
CA GLY A 6 -7.01 1.67 -0.88
C GLY A 6 -7.48 2.73 0.11
N HIS A 7 -8.77 3.10 0.10
CA HIS A 7 -9.35 4.07 1.04
C HIS A 7 -9.92 3.38 2.29
N ALA A 8 -10.29 4.15 3.32
CA ALA A 8 -10.70 3.61 4.62
C ALA A 8 -11.81 2.54 4.55
N LYS A 9 -12.75 2.64 3.61
CA LYS A 9 -13.85 1.66 3.45
C LYS A 9 -13.41 0.32 2.84
N ASN A 10 -12.19 0.17 2.35
CA ASN A 10 -11.67 -1.13 1.89
C ASN A 10 -11.10 -1.96 3.06
N PHE A 11 -11.03 -1.39 4.26
CA PHE A 11 -10.54 -2.06 5.46
C PHE A 11 -11.70 -2.30 6.40
N TRP A 12 -11.90 -3.57 6.75
CA TRP A 12 -12.96 -4.01 7.65
C TRP A 12 -12.35 -4.74 8.84
N ILE A 13 -13.13 -4.80 9.92
CA ILE A 13 -12.81 -5.57 11.12
C ILE A 13 -13.99 -6.49 11.45
N PHE A 14 -13.68 -7.67 11.96
CA PHE A 14 -14.65 -8.49 12.66
C PHE A 14 -14.78 -8.01 14.10
N LEU A 15 -16.02 -7.94 14.59
CA LEU A 15 -16.30 -7.63 15.99
C LEU A 15 -16.48 -8.93 16.77
N GLU A 16 -15.81 -9.03 17.90
CA GLU A 16 -15.88 -10.17 18.79
C GLU A 16 -16.67 -9.86 20.06
N ARG A 17 -17.06 -10.91 20.78
CA ARG A 17 -17.69 -10.77 22.09
C ARG A 17 -16.72 -10.08 23.05
N GLY A 18 -17.25 -9.16 23.87
CA GLY A 18 -16.43 -8.42 24.83
C GLY A 18 -15.71 -7.20 24.25
N GLY A 19 -16.04 -6.78 23.03
CA GLY A 19 -15.51 -5.54 22.42
C GLY A 19 -14.14 -5.69 21.77
N ALA A 20 -13.60 -6.90 21.72
CA ALA A 20 -12.43 -7.20 20.91
C ALA A 20 -12.76 -7.15 19.40
N PHE A 21 -11.74 -6.99 18.58
CA PHE A 21 -11.86 -6.97 17.12
C PHE A 21 -10.58 -7.47 16.46
N HIS A 22 -10.70 -7.99 15.25
CA HIS A 22 -9.55 -8.34 14.42
C HIS A 22 -9.78 -7.97 12.96
N MET A 23 -8.70 -7.84 12.20
CA MET A 23 -8.75 -7.43 10.79
C MET A 23 -9.36 -8.53 9.92
N THR A 24 -10.25 -8.16 8.98
CA THR A 24 -10.67 -9.09 7.93
C THR A 24 -9.56 -9.29 6.90
N PRO A 25 -9.57 -10.36 6.08
CA PRO A 25 -8.74 -10.40 4.89
C PRO A 25 -8.93 -9.14 4.02
N LEU A 26 -7.85 -8.70 3.36
CA LEU A 26 -7.91 -7.56 2.44
C LEU A 26 -8.81 -7.87 1.26
N GLN A 27 -9.65 -6.91 0.88
CA GLN A 27 -10.57 -6.99 -0.25
C GLN A 27 -10.34 -5.80 -1.20
N ASP A 28 -10.96 -5.84 -2.38
CA ASP A 28 -10.92 -4.76 -3.39
C ASP A 28 -9.51 -4.35 -3.87
N VAL A 29 -8.60 -5.31 -3.95
CA VAL A 29 -7.23 -5.06 -4.44
C VAL A 29 -7.22 -5.06 -5.97
N LEU A 30 -7.13 -3.87 -6.57
CA LEU A 30 -7.01 -3.70 -8.01
C LEU A 30 -5.75 -2.91 -8.38
N SER A 31 -5.01 -3.40 -9.38
CA SER A 31 -3.81 -2.74 -9.90
C SER A 31 -4.15 -1.86 -11.10
N ILE A 32 -3.70 -0.61 -11.10
CA ILE A 32 -3.87 0.28 -12.26
C ILE A 32 -2.79 0.06 -13.34
N TRP A 33 -1.81 -0.82 -13.13
CA TRP A 33 -0.74 -1.09 -14.11
C TRP A 33 -1.22 -1.31 -15.55
N PRO A 34 -2.31 -2.07 -15.81
CA PRO A 34 -2.78 -2.29 -17.19
C PRO A 34 -3.16 -1.02 -17.95
N VAL A 35 -3.53 0.06 -17.24
CA VAL A 35 -3.97 1.32 -17.84
C VAL A 35 -2.93 2.45 -17.73
N ILE A 36 -1.75 2.19 -17.13
CA ILE A 36 -0.68 3.18 -17.03
C ILE A 36 0.04 3.33 -18.37
N GLY A 37 0.33 4.56 -18.81
CA GLY A 37 1.18 4.84 -19.97
C GLY A 37 0.90 6.20 -20.63
N ASN A 38 1.52 6.42 -21.80
CA ASN A 38 1.46 7.67 -22.56
C ASN A 38 0.60 7.46 -23.81
N GLY A 39 -0.72 7.62 -23.70
CA GLY A 39 -1.63 7.43 -24.83
C GLY A 39 -3.07 7.76 -24.49
N ALA A 40 -3.93 7.80 -25.52
CA ALA A 40 -5.36 8.03 -25.32
C ALA A 40 -5.95 6.95 -24.39
N ARG A 41 -6.78 7.35 -23.42
CA ARG A 41 -7.39 6.47 -22.40
C ARG A 41 -6.37 5.76 -21.48
N ARG A 42 -5.14 6.27 -21.36
CA ARG A 42 -4.14 5.81 -20.39
C ARG A 42 -3.93 6.83 -19.28
N ILE A 43 -3.53 6.34 -18.11
CA ILE A 43 -3.19 7.17 -16.95
C ILE A 43 -1.69 7.42 -16.97
N SER A 44 -1.27 8.68 -16.88
CA SER A 44 0.14 9.02 -16.73
C SER A 44 0.69 8.41 -15.43
N PRO A 45 1.90 7.83 -15.44
CA PRO A 45 2.55 7.35 -14.21
C PRO A 45 2.63 8.40 -13.10
N ARG A 46 2.71 9.69 -13.46
CA ARG A 46 2.75 10.80 -12.49
C ARG A 46 1.41 11.03 -11.77
N HIS A 47 0.32 10.54 -12.34
CA HIS A 47 -1.02 10.64 -11.77
C HIS A 47 -1.39 9.42 -10.90
N ALA A 48 -0.55 8.39 -10.83
CA ALA A 48 -0.74 7.27 -9.92
C ALA A 48 -0.59 7.74 -8.46
N ARG A 49 -1.73 7.98 -7.80
CA ARG A 49 -1.81 8.58 -6.46
C ARG A 49 -2.50 7.62 -5.49
N LEU A 50 -1.86 7.35 -4.35
CA LEU A 50 -2.42 6.54 -3.27
C LEU A 50 -3.55 7.29 -2.56
N ALA A 51 -4.64 6.58 -2.26
CA ALA A 51 -5.75 7.08 -1.45
C ALA A 51 -5.30 7.45 -0.03
N MET A 52 -4.46 6.62 0.59
CA MET A 52 -3.78 6.91 1.85
C MET A 52 -2.30 7.21 1.62
N ALA A 53 -1.76 8.20 2.33
CA ALA A 53 -0.38 8.62 2.15
C ALA A 53 0.62 7.61 2.72
N GLN A 54 1.76 7.49 2.05
CA GLN A 54 2.98 6.97 2.67
C GLN A 54 3.56 8.07 3.56
N CYS A 55 3.58 7.83 4.87
CA CYS A 55 4.02 8.82 5.86
C CYS A 55 5.47 8.55 6.27
N SER A 56 6.34 9.54 6.09
CA SER A 56 7.72 9.50 6.59
C SER A 56 8.09 10.86 7.19
N LYS A 57 9.05 11.59 6.61
CA LYS A 57 9.25 13.02 6.94
C LYS A 57 8.08 13.87 6.42
N ASN A 58 7.53 13.50 5.28
CA ASN A 58 6.35 14.13 4.67
C ASN A 58 5.32 13.05 4.31
N ALA A 59 4.09 13.47 4.03
CA ALA A 59 3.07 12.63 3.42
C ALA A 59 3.28 12.56 1.89
N TYR A 60 3.48 11.36 1.37
CA TYR A 60 3.64 11.11 -0.07
C TYR A 60 2.44 10.33 -0.61
N HIS A 61 1.70 10.96 -1.52
CA HIS A 61 0.61 10.29 -2.23
C HIS A 61 1.01 9.77 -3.61
N HIS A 62 1.90 10.46 -4.32
CA HIS A 62 2.27 10.05 -5.68
C HIS A 62 3.28 8.91 -5.65
N GLN A 63 2.93 7.77 -6.25
CA GLN A 63 3.75 6.56 -6.21
C GLN A 63 5.18 6.78 -6.72
N TYR A 64 5.33 7.56 -7.80
CA TYR A 64 6.66 7.86 -8.37
C TYR A 64 7.58 8.68 -7.44
N LYS A 65 7.04 9.28 -6.37
CA LYS A 65 7.82 10.00 -5.36
C LYS A 65 8.21 9.10 -4.17
N ILE A 66 7.70 7.88 -4.12
CA ILE A 66 7.93 6.94 -3.02
C ILE A 66 9.14 6.06 -3.36
N SER A 67 10.06 5.91 -2.43
CA SER A 67 11.22 5.03 -2.54
C SER A 67 11.41 4.22 -1.26
N THR A 68 12.29 3.23 -1.27
CA THR A 68 12.53 2.30 -0.15
C THR A 68 12.79 3.00 1.17
N ARG A 69 13.53 4.13 1.17
CA ARG A 69 13.80 4.91 2.39
C ARG A 69 12.53 5.45 3.06
N HIS A 70 11.48 5.74 2.30
CA HIS A 70 10.21 6.21 2.85
C HIS A 70 9.43 5.06 3.52
N TRP A 71 9.57 3.83 3.02
CA TRP A 71 9.04 2.62 3.67
C TRP A 71 9.77 2.30 4.97
N GLN A 72 11.10 2.35 4.95
CA GLN A 72 11.93 2.14 6.13
C GLN A 72 11.65 3.18 7.22
N ALA A 73 11.56 4.46 6.84
CA ALA A 73 11.22 5.53 7.76
C ALA A 73 9.84 5.36 8.38
N GLN A 74 8.83 4.96 7.59
CA GLN A 74 7.49 4.71 8.11
C GLN A 74 7.49 3.54 9.11
N ALA A 75 8.14 2.43 8.76
CA ALA A 75 8.25 1.27 9.64
C ALA A 75 8.84 1.64 11.01
N TRP A 76 9.88 2.48 11.03
CA TRP A 76 10.46 3.00 12.28
C TRP A 76 9.50 3.85 13.10
N GLN A 77 8.59 4.60 12.46
CA GLN A 77 7.65 5.50 13.13
C GLN A 77 6.41 4.78 13.70
N ASN A 78 6.01 3.65 13.11
CA ASN A 78 4.73 3.01 13.42
C ASN A 78 4.74 2.17 14.71
N GLY A 79 5.89 1.97 15.34
CA GLY A 79 6.01 1.17 16.57
C GLY A 79 5.77 -0.33 16.39
N VAL A 80 5.70 -0.83 15.15
CA VAL A 80 5.56 -2.25 14.84
C VAL A 80 6.96 -2.86 14.69
N PRO A 81 7.38 -3.77 15.57
CA PRO A 81 8.65 -4.47 15.46
C PRO A 81 8.80 -5.17 14.11
N GLU A 82 10.01 -5.13 13.55
CA GLU A 82 10.39 -5.79 12.29
C GLU A 82 9.51 -5.44 11.06
N ALA A 83 8.69 -4.39 11.09
CA ALA A 83 7.74 -4.08 10.01
C ALA A 83 8.41 -3.90 8.63
N PHE A 84 9.60 -3.30 8.60
CA PHE A 84 10.37 -3.17 7.37
C PHE A 84 10.83 -4.52 6.84
N GLU A 85 11.36 -5.38 7.72
CA GLU A 85 11.84 -6.72 7.35
C GLU A 85 10.70 -7.61 6.85
N HIS A 86 9.53 -7.57 7.48
CA HIS A 86 8.34 -8.25 6.97
C HIS A 86 7.93 -7.77 5.57
N THR A 87 8.06 -6.46 5.31
CA THR A 87 7.77 -5.90 3.98
C THR A 87 8.78 -6.39 2.94
N VAL A 88 10.07 -6.47 3.31
CA VAL A 88 11.13 -6.99 2.44
C VAL A 88 10.91 -8.47 2.13
N ALA A 89 10.60 -9.28 3.14
CA ALA A 89 10.31 -10.70 2.98
C ALA A 89 9.13 -10.93 2.02
N LEU A 90 8.06 -10.14 2.14
CA LEU A 90 6.93 -10.20 1.22
C LEU A 90 7.35 -9.91 -0.24
N VAL A 91 8.20 -8.90 -0.46
CA VAL A 91 8.67 -8.55 -1.81
C VAL A 91 9.57 -9.64 -2.40
N GLN A 92 10.40 -10.29 -1.57
CA GLN A 92 11.28 -11.37 -2.01
C GLN A 92 10.52 -12.62 -2.49
N GLN A 93 9.29 -12.82 -2.03
CA GLN A 93 8.41 -13.92 -2.47
C GLN A 93 7.70 -13.63 -3.80
N VAL A 94 7.69 -12.38 -4.29
CA VAL A 94 6.96 -12.01 -5.52
C VAL A 94 7.40 -12.81 -6.76
N PRO A 95 8.70 -13.04 -7.02
CA PRO A 95 9.11 -13.81 -8.20
C PRO A 95 8.56 -15.24 -8.23
N GLU A 96 8.32 -15.88 -7.08
CA GLU A 96 7.76 -17.24 -7.00
C GLU A 96 6.24 -17.26 -7.25
N ALA A 97 5.58 -16.11 -7.15
CA ALA A 97 4.14 -15.97 -7.30
C ALA A 97 3.69 -15.49 -8.70
N LEU A 98 4.64 -15.26 -9.62
CA LEU A 98 4.41 -14.84 -11.00
C LEU A 98 4.54 -16.02 -11.97
#